data_AF-A0A3M0XFV5-F1
#
_entry.id   AF-A0A3M0XFV5-F1
#
_cell.length_a   1.000
_cell.length_b   1.000
_cell.length_c   1.000
_cell.angle_alpha   90.00
_cell.angle_beta   90.00
_cell.angle_gamma   90.00
#
_symmetry.space_group_name_H-M   'P 1'
#
loop_
_entity.id
_entity.type
_entity.pdbx_description
1 polymer ?
#
loop_
_entity_poly.entity_id
_entity_poly.type
_entity_poly.pdbx_seq_one_letter_code
_entity_poly.pdbx_strand_id
1 'polypeptide(L)'
;MAYASTRGYALTPSSYAFQAYAEKQGYASFANNYNQPPFQSYTQNSSYYKRNTQRPYLIREHSHDFAASDFLATSRPETPIISRIGEVKPVVEEAFEKLTGQKFPHDDIKIVILNNADFHDLHKRETGSTSQGVMGFSYNKYGRGTSEIYIKEDNLDALLLTIGHEIGHVLSPTLFNAQDEEAKAHAFSLAWMETIRDNNIAGLEPNISLNPAKNGLHDVAWNFVQHLLKTGASAHDIFKTLSRGLASIIASEENHYG
;
A
#
# COMPACT_ATOMS: atom_id res chain seq x y z
N MET A 1 -18.53 38.23 48.91
CA MET A 1 -17.71 38.91 47.86
C MET A 1 -16.56 37.96 47.54
N ALA A 2 -16.67 37.19 46.44
CA ALA A 2 -15.94 37.36 45.16
C ALA A 2 -14.43 37.02 45.29
N TYR A 3 -13.75 36.15 44.51
CA TYR A 3 -14.01 35.41 43.26
C TYR A 3 -13.17 34.11 43.24
N ALA A 4 -13.63 33.11 42.49
CA ALA A 4 -12.89 31.92 42.09
C ALA A 4 -11.91 32.23 40.92
N SER A 5 -10.77 31.53 40.87
CA SER A 5 -9.91 31.46 39.67
C SER A 5 -9.57 30.00 39.36
N THR A 6 -10.32 29.44 38.42
CA THR A 6 -10.01 28.24 37.66
C THR A 6 -9.07 28.63 36.52
N ARG A 7 -7.87 28.05 36.44
CA ARG A 7 -7.08 28.05 35.20
C ARG A 7 -7.23 26.68 34.53
N GLY A 8 -8.10 26.63 33.53
CA GLY A 8 -8.09 25.59 32.53
C GLY A 8 -6.96 25.87 31.54
N TYR A 9 -6.11 24.88 31.30
CA TYR A 9 -5.20 24.88 30.17
C TYR A 9 -5.95 24.27 28.98
N ALA A 10 -6.31 25.11 28.03
CA ALA A 10 -6.79 24.69 26.73
C ALA A 10 -5.62 24.11 25.93
N LEU A 11 -5.74 22.85 25.52
CA LEU A 11 -4.87 22.23 24.54
C LEU A 11 -5.20 22.82 23.16
N THR A 12 -4.29 23.59 22.59
CA THR A 12 -4.36 24.01 21.20
C THR A 12 -3.85 22.88 20.30
N PRO A 13 -4.55 22.51 19.20
CA PRO A 13 -4.01 21.56 18.23
C PRO A 13 -2.78 22.15 17.54
N SER A 14 -1.63 21.50 17.70
CA SER A 14 -0.43 21.78 16.90
C SER A 14 -0.73 21.44 15.44
N SER A 15 -0.58 22.43 14.58
CA SER A 15 -0.93 22.42 13.17
C SER A 15 0.06 21.60 12.36
N TYR A 16 -0.33 20.38 11.96
CA TYR A 16 0.29 19.68 10.84
C TYR A 16 -0.03 20.47 9.57
N ALA A 17 0.92 21.25 9.06
CA ALA A 17 0.79 21.86 7.75
C ALA A 17 1.01 20.79 6.67
N PHE A 18 -0.02 19.97 6.44
CA PHE A 18 -0.16 19.18 5.23
C PHE A 18 -0.42 20.18 4.09
N GLN A 19 0.65 20.68 3.49
CA GLN A 19 0.52 21.63 2.38
C GLN A 19 0.04 20.85 1.16
N ALA A 20 -1.28 20.89 0.96
CA ALA A 20 -1.98 20.28 -0.13
C ALA A 20 -1.46 20.81 -1.47
N TYR A 21 -0.56 20.07 -2.10
CA TYR A 21 -0.36 20.14 -3.55
C TYR A 21 -1.43 19.27 -4.22
N ALA A 22 -2.68 19.69 -4.07
CA ALA A 22 -3.79 19.25 -4.90
C ALA A 22 -3.77 20.10 -6.17
N GLU A 23 -2.81 19.84 -7.07
CA GLU A 23 -2.88 20.34 -8.43
C GLU A 23 -3.21 19.23 -9.41
N LYS A 24 -4.33 19.52 -10.09
CA LYS A 24 -5.00 18.79 -11.15
C LYS A 24 -4.03 18.51 -12.31
N GLN A 25 -3.42 17.33 -12.31
CA GLN A 25 -2.72 16.79 -13.47
C GLN A 25 -3.13 15.33 -13.58
N GLY A 26 -3.82 15.00 -14.67
CA GLY A 26 -4.08 13.62 -15.05
C GLY A 26 -2.77 12.86 -15.21
N TYR A 27 -2.86 11.54 -15.18
CA TYR A 27 -1.76 10.61 -15.37
C TYR A 27 -1.19 10.61 -16.81
N ALA A 28 -0.85 11.80 -17.33
CA ALA A 28 -0.09 11.94 -18.54
C ALA A 28 1.40 11.74 -18.21
N SER A 29 1.99 10.73 -18.86
CA SER A 29 3.41 10.40 -18.97
C SER A 29 4.10 9.64 -17.82
N PHE A 30 3.80 8.34 -17.70
CA PHE A 30 4.79 7.35 -17.25
C PHE A 30 5.63 6.76 -18.39
N ALA A 31 5.33 7.10 -19.65
CA ALA A 31 6.14 6.80 -20.82
C ALA A 31 6.27 8.07 -21.68
N ASN A 32 7.49 8.33 -22.17
CA ASN A 32 7.91 9.48 -22.99
C ASN A 32 8.29 10.77 -22.25
N ASN A 33 9.43 10.74 -21.57
CA ASN A 33 10.42 11.82 -21.75
C ASN A 33 11.85 11.30 -21.55
N TYR A 34 12.41 10.71 -22.61
CA TYR A 34 13.86 10.54 -22.78
C TYR A 34 14.47 11.92 -23.03
N ASN A 35 14.73 12.64 -21.93
CA ASN A 35 15.77 13.66 -21.73
C ASN A 35 15.36 14.53 -20.54
N GLN A 36 15.84 14.17 -19.35
CA GLN A 36 15.94 15.08 -18.21
C GLN A 36 17.35 14.95 -17.60
N PRO A 37 17.91 16.07 -17.11
CA PRO A 37 19.35 16.27 -16.89
C PRO A 37 19.86 15.49 -15.67
N PRO A 38 21.19 15.37 -15.48
CA PRO A 38 21.75 14.69 -14.31
C PRO A 38 21.19 15.33 -13.04
N PHE A 39 20.59 14.49 -12.20
CA PHE A 39 20.28 14.68 -10.79
C PHE A 39 20.89 15.96 -10.21
N GLN A 40 20.18 17.08 -10.31
CA GLN A 40 20.50 18.27 -9.54
C GLN A 40 19.78 18.15 -8.21
N SER A 41 20.60 17.91 -7.21
CA SER A 41 20.27 17.90 -5.80
C SER A 41 19.51 19.16 -5.41
N TYR A 42 18.23 19.01 -5.07
CA TYR A 42 17.61 19.93 -4.11
C TYR A 42 18.31 19.70 -2.77
N THR A 43 19.34 20.50 -2.54
CA THR A 43 20.02 20.65 -1.26
C THR A 43 19.10 21.48 -0.36
N GLN A 44 18.23 20.80 0.37
CA GLN A 44 17.81 21.26 1.70
C GLN A 44 18.00 20.11 2.68
N ASN A 45 19.02 20.28 3.52
CA ASN A 45 19.36 19.57 4.74
C ASN A 45 18.35 18.53 5.27
N SER A 46 18.41 17.29 4.76
CA SER A 46 18.11 16.11 5.59
C SER A 46 19.32 15.18 5.53
N SER A 47 20.15 15.28 6.57
CA SER A 47 21.43 14.55 6.71
C SER A 47 21.28 13.06 7.06
N TYR A 48 20.10 12.46 6.85
CA TYR A 48 19.79 11.11 7.33
C TYR A 48 19.98 9.97 6.33
N TYR A 49 20.07 10.25 5.02
CA TYR A 49 20.32 9.21 4.02
C TYR A 49 21.81 8.99 3.79
N LYS A 50 22.49 8.35 4.76
CA LYS A 50 23.84 7.81 4.52
C LYS A 50 23.75 6.61 3.58
N ARG A 51 24.40 6.74 2.41
CA ARG A 51 24.63 5.68 1.42
C ARG A 51 25.13 4.40 2.09
N ASN A 52 24.29 3.38 2.12
CA ASN A 52 24.72 2.00 2.29
C ASN A 52 24.58 1.30 0.93
N THR A 53 25.67 0.74 0.41
CA THR A 53 25.83 0.23 -0.95
C THR A 53 25.23 -1.17 -1.18
N GLN A 54 24.17 -1.52 -0.46
CA GLN A 54 23.45 -2.77 -0.68
C GLN A 54 22.39 -2.58 -1.77
N ARG A 55 22.28 -3.57 -2.67
CA ARG A 55 21.45 -3.51 -3.88
C ARG A 55 19.97 -3.30 -3.49
N PRO A 56 19.32 -2.19 -3.88
CA PRO A 56 17.94 -1.88 -3.47
C PRO A 56 16.88 -2.88 -3.98
N TYR A 57 17.22 -3.68 -4.99
CA TYR A 57 16.31 -4.62 -5.67
C TYR A 57 16.21 -5.99 -5.00
N LEU A 58 16.96 -6.19 -3.92
CA LEU A 58 16.99 -7.42 -3.12
C LEU A 58 16.85 -7.07 -1.64
N ILE A 59 16.11 -6.00 -1.30
CA ILE A 59 15.63 -5.89 0.07
C ILE A 59 14.75 -7.13 0.24
N ARG A 60 15.23 -8.07 1.06
CA ARG A 60 14.44 -9.23 1.48
C ARG A 60 13.10 -8.69 1.92
N GLU A 61 12.01 -9.18 1.32
CA GLU A 61 10.70 -9.07 1.95
C GLU A 61 10.88 -9.51 3.40
N HIS A 62 10.74 -8.55 4.30
CA HIS A 62 10.49 -8.86 5.67
C HIS A 62 9.05 -9.39 5.67
N SER A 63 8.84 -10.60 6.18
CA SER A 63 7.50 -11.17 6.29
C SER A 63 6.65 -10.26 7.18
N HIS A 64 5.91 -9.38 6.56
CA HIS A 64 4.94 -8.50 7.17
C HIS A 64 3.58 -9.02 6.69
N ASP A 65 2.81 -9.55 7.64
CA ASP A 65 1.65 -10.37 7.34
C ASP A 65 0.47 -9.47 6.96
N PHE A 66 0.33 -9.11 5.67
CA PHE A 66 -0.95 -8.62 5.17
C PHE A 66 -1.98 -9.75 5.28
N ALA A 67 -2.92 -9.60 6.22
CA ALA A 67 -4.01 -10.54 6.42
C ALA A 67 -5.30 -10.01 5.78
N ALA A 68 -5.62 -10.48 4.57
CA ALA A 68 -6.87 -10.13 3.89
C ALA A 68 -8.11 -10.37 4.78
N SER A 69 -8.06 -11.41 5.62
CA SER A 69 -9.13 -11.77 6.57
C SER A 69 -9.54 -10.65 7.52
N ASP A 70 -8.62 -9.76 7.88
CA ASP A 70 -8.91 -8.63 8.79
C ASP A 70 -9.88 -7.64 8.16
N PHE A 71 -9.88 -7.57 6.84
CA PHE A 71 -10.70 -6.67 6.03
C PHE A 71 -11.96 -7.33 5.46
N LEU A 72 -12.25 -8.57 5.85
CA LEU A 72 -13.43 -9.30 5.40
C LEU A 72 -14.52 -9.29 6.48
N ALA A 73 -15.77 -9.08 6.06
CA ALA A 73 -16.90 -9.11 6.97
C ALA A 73 -17.12 -10.54 7.53
N THR A 74 -17.43 -10.62 8.83
CA THR A 74 -17.58 -11.91 9.55
C THR A 74 -18.74 -12.76 9.04
N SER A 75 -19.82 -12.14 8.54
CA SER A 75 -21.02 -12.82 8.02
C SER A 75 -21.19 -12.55 6.52
N ARG A 76 -20.10 -12.56 5.77
CA ARG A 76 -20.10 -12.29 4.33
C ARG A 76 -20.62 -13.47 3.50
N PRO A 77 -21.20 -13.22 2.32
CA PRO A 77 -21.48 -14.27 1.34
C PRO A 77 -20.21 -15.03 0.95
N GLU A 78 -20.32 -16.33 0.74
CA GLU A 78 -19.23 -17.13 0.18
C GLU A 78 -18.93 -16.69 -1.26
N THR A 79 -17.65 -16.66 -1.60
CA THR A 79 -17.18 -16.34 -2.94
C THR A 79 -16.43 -17.52 -3.54
N PRO A 80 -16.40 -17.69 -4.88
CA PRO A 80 -15.72 -18.83 -5.48
C PRO A 80 -14.21 -18.78 -5.24
N ILE A 81 -13.57 -19.95 -5.16
CA ILE A 81 -12.10 -20.06 -5.18
C ILE A 81 -11.62 -19.77 -6.59
N ILE A 82 -10.62 -18.90 -6.71
CA ILE A 82 -10.02 -18.48 -7.98
C ILE A 82 -8.59 -19.04 -8.06
N SER A 83 -8.33 -19.85 -9.07
CA SER A 83 -7.03 -20.51 -9.27
C SER A 83 -6.24 -19.98 -10.46
N ARG A 84 -6.84 -19.11 -11.30
CA ARG A 84 -6.20 -18.57 -12.50
C ARG A 84 -6.55 -17.11 -12.73
N ILE A 85 -5.55 -16.32 -13.13
CA ILE A 85 -5.71 -14.87 -13.34
C ILE A 85 -6.81 -14.55 -14.37
N GLY A 86 -7.01 -15.39 -15.40
CA GLY A 86 -8.04 -15.17 -16.41
C GLY A 86 -9.48 -15.09 -15.87
N GLU A 87 -9.73 -15.66 -14.69
CA GLU A 87 -11.05 -15.67 -14.04
C GLU A 87 -11.35 -14.35 -13.30
N VAL A 88 -10.32 -13.61 -12.91
CA VAL A 88 -10.44 -12.36 -12.12
C VAL A 88 -9.84 -11.14 -12.81
N LYS A 89 -9.14 -11.33 -13.94
CA LYS A 89 -8.46 -10.27 -14.70
C LYS A 89 -9.37 -9.07 -15.02
N PRO A 90 -10.60 -9.24 -15.54
CA PRO A 90 -11.49 -8.10 -15.80
C PRO A 90 -11.86 -7.33 -14.52
N VAL A 91 -11.95 -8.02 -13.38
CA VAL A 91 -12.28 -7.44 -12.08
C VAL A 91 -11.12 -6.59 -11.55
N VAL A 92 -9.89 -7.09 -11.70
CA VAL A 92 -8.66 -6.35 -11.37
C VAL A 92 -8.53 -5.10 -12.24
N GLU A 93 -8.79 -5.22 -13.55
CA GLU A 93 -8.75 -4.11 -14.48
C GLU A 93 -9.79 -3.03 -14.14
N GLU A 94 -11.04 -3.43 -13.85
CA GLU A 94 -12.10 -2.51 -13.45
C GLU A 94 -11.74 -1.76 -12.16
N ALA A 95 -11.32 -2.49 -11.12
CA ALA A 95 -10.94 -1.87 -9.85
C ALA A 95 -9.79 -0.88 -10.00
N PHE A 96 -8.78 -1.25 -10.80
CA PHE A 96 -7.65 -0.38 -11.10
C PHE A 96 -8.10 0.88 -11.85
N GLU A 97 -8.92 0.74 -12.88
CA GLU A 97 -9.38 1.86 -13.69
C GLU A 97 -10.28 2.80 -12.90
N LYS A 98 -11.15 2.29 -12.04
CA LYS A 98 -11.97 3.13 -11.15
C LYS A 98 -11.15 3.87 -10.11
N LEU A 99 -10.12 3.24 -9.54
CA LEU A 99 -9.27 3.85 -8.52
C LEU A 99 -8.34 4.92 -9.10
N THR A 100 -7.71 4.62 -10.24
CA THR A 100 -6.63 5.42 -10.81
C THR A 100 -7.09 6.34 -11.94
N GLY A 101 -8.24 6.05 -12.57
CA GLY A 101 -8.66 6.68 -13.83
C GLY A 101 -7.82 6.26 -15.03
N GLN A 102 -7.03 5.18 -14.94
CA GLN A 102 -6.16 4.68 -16.00
C GLN A 102 -6.38 3.20 -16.28
N LYS A 103 -6.03 2.76 -17.49
CA LYS A 103 -5.99 1.34 -17.81
C LYS A 103 -4.92 0.62 -17.00
N PHE A 104 -5.18 -0.65 -16.68
CA PHE A 104 -4.21 -1.52 -16.04
C PHE A 104 -2.95 -1.69 -16.93
N PRO A 105 -1.73 -1.50 -16.38
CA PRO A 105 -0.50 -1.50 -17.17
C PRO A 105 0.02 -2.94 -17.41
N HIS A 106 -0.58 -3.66 -18.36
CA HIS A 106 -0.22 -5.06 -18.64
C HIS A 106 1.23 -5.29 -19.08
N ASP A 107 1.86 -4.28 -19.69
CA ASP A 107 3.25 -4.37 -20.13
C ASP A 107 4.23 -4.25 -18.95
N ASP A 108 3.79 -3.61 -17.85
CA ASP A 108 4.62 -3.32 -16.68
C ASP A 108 4.33 -4.24 -15.49
N ILE A 109 3.15 -4.86 -15.42
CA ILE A 109 2.74 -5.72 -14.29
C ILE A 109 2.18 -7.05 -14.79
N LYS A 110 2.77 -8.14 -14.30
CA LYS A 110 2.28 -9.50 -14.50
C LYS A 110 1.81 -10.10 -13.18
N ILE A 111 0.56 -10.59 -13.13
CA ILE A 111 0.00 -11.30 -11.98
C ILE A 111 -0.10 -12.79 -12.31
N VAL A 112 0.36 -13.64 -11.38
CA VAL A 112 0.30 -15.10 -11.47
C VAL A 112 -0.38 -15.64 -10.22
N ILE A 113 -1.43 -16.44 -10.42
CA ILE A 113 -2.10 -17.19 -9.34
C ILE A 113 -1.56 -18.61 -9.36
N LEU A 114 -1.15 -19.10 -8.20
CA LEU A 114 -0.56 -20.41 -7.98
C LEU A 114 -1.40 -21.21 -7.00
N ASN A 115 -1.46 -22.52 -7.20
CA ASN A 115 -1.97 -23.40 -6.15
C ASN A 115 -1.04 -23.36 -4.93
N ASN A 116 -1.52 -23.89 -3.81
CA ASN A 116 -0.77 -23.86 -2.55
C ASN A 116 0.64 -24.49 -2.63
N ALA A 117 0.78 -25.61 -3.35
CA ALA A 117 2.06 -26.31 -3.45
C ALA A 117 3.08 -25.50 -4.26
N ASP A 118 2.67 -25.04 -5.46
CA ASP A 118 3.52 -24.26 -6.35
C ASP A 118 3.91 -22.91 -5.72
N PHE A 119 2.98 -22.28 -4.99
CA PHE A 119 3.25 -21.05 -4.24
C PHE A 119 4.31 -21.27 -3.17
N HIS A 120 4.17 -22.31 -2.36
CA HIS A 120 5.14 -22.62 -1.30
C HIS A 120 6.53 -22.96 -1.86
N ASP A 121 6.60 -23.76 -2.93
CA ASP A 121 7.86 -24.12 -3.56
C ASP A 121 8.56 -22.91 -4.17
N LEU A 122 7.81 -22.03 -4.83
CA LEU A 122 8.31 -20.76 -5.33
C LEU A 122 8.78 -19.86 -4.18
N HIS A 123 7.92 -19.56 -3.21
CA HIS A 123 8.25 -18.67 -2.09
C HIS A 123 9.49 -19.16 -1.33
N LYS A 124 9.59 -20.48 -1.06
CA LYS A 124 10.75 -21.07 -0.38
C LYS A 124 12.03 -20.92 -1.19
N ARG A 125 11.97 -21.14 -2.50
CA ARG A 125 13.13 -21.01 -3.39
C ARG A 125 13.68 -19.58 -3.37
N GLU A 126 12.78 -18.60 -3.36
CA GLU A 126 13.17 -17.20 -3.54
C GLU A 126 13.53 -16.51 -2.22
N THR A 127 12.81 -16.79 -1.13
CA THR A 127 13.03 -16.16 0.18
C THR A 127 13.94 -16.97 1.10
N GLY A 128 14.10 -18.27 0.82
CA GLY A 128 14.78 -19.22 1.71
C GLY A 128 13.96 -19.62 2.95
N SER A 129 12.70 -19.19 3.04
CA SER A 129 11.79 -19.46 4.16
C SER A 129 10.42 -19.95 3.68
N THR A 130 9.74 -20.72 4.52
CA THR A 130 8.32 -21.03 4.35
C THR A 130 7.54 -20.28 5.41
N SER A 131 6.84 -19.21 5.02
CA SER A 131 5.79 -18.65 5.86
C SER A 131 4.45 -19.25 5.42
N GLN A 132 3.69 -19.78 6.37
CA GLN A 132 2.36 -20.32 6.11
C GLN A 132 1.30 -19.22 5.97
N GLY A 133 1.58 -18.02 6.47
CA GLY A 133 0.66 -16.87 6.46
C GLY A 133 0.78 -15.96 5.23
N VAL A 134 1.83 -16.11 4.42
CA VAL A 134 2.04 -15.29 3.23
C VAL A 134 1.10 -15.75 2.12
N MET A 135 0.26 -14.84 1.65
CA MET A 135 -0.74 -15.08 0.61
C MET A 135 -0.34 -14.51 -0.76
N GLY A 136 0.61 -13.58 -0.77
CA GLY A 136 1.15 -12.95 -1.97
C GLY A 136 2.55 -12.44 -1.72
N PHE A 137 3.30 -12.23 -2.81
CA PHE A 137 4.57 -11.51 -2.79
C PHE A 137 4.87 -10.95 -4.19
N SER A 138 5.81 -10.01 -4.29
CA SER A 138 6.08 -9.34 -5.56
C SER A 138 7.56 -9.02 -5.83
N TYR A 139 7.93 -9.04 -7.11
CA TYR A 139 9.19 -8.51 -7.62
C TYR A 139 8.95 -7.20 -8.32
N ASN A 140 9.37 -6.13 -7.67
CA ASN A 140 9.28 -4.79 -8.23
C ASN A 140 10.44 -4.54 -9.21
N LYS A 141 10.11 -4.42 -10.50
CA LYS A 141 11.03 -4.06 -11.58
C LYS A 141 10.68 -2.68 -12.19
N TYR A 142 10.03 -1.82 -11.41
CA TYR A 142 9.55 -0.51 -11.86
C TYR A 142 10.61 0.28 -12.64
N GLY A 143 10.25 0.70 -13.86
CA GLY A 143 11.13 1.43 -14.78
C GLY A 143 12.29 0.62 -15.38
N ARG A 144 12.32 -0.70 -15.17
CA ARG A 144 13.44 -1.60 -15.57
C ARG A 144 12.97 -2.91 -16.22
N GLY A 145 11.67 -3.13 -16.31
CA GLY A 145 11.05 -4.31 -16.89
C GLY A 145 9.68 -4.56 -16.25
N THR A 146 9.12 -5.73 -16.53
CA THR A 146 7.82 -6.14 -15.99
C THR A 146 7.96 -6.60 -14.54
N SER A 147 7.30 -5.90 -13.63
CA SER A 147 7.10 -6.34 -12.25
C SER A 147 6.22 -7.58 -12.21
N GLU A 148 6.50 -8.49 -11.28
CA GLU A 148 5.83 -9.78 -11.17
C GLU A 148 5.18 -9.91 -9.81
N ILE A 149 3.90 -10.27 -9.77
CA ILE A 149 3.12 -10.51 -8.57
C ILE A 149 2.72 -11.98 -8.57
N TYR A 150 2.98 -12.67 -7.46
CA TYR A 150 2.61 -14.07 -7.25
C TYR A 150 1.65 -14.15 -6.08
N ILE A 151 0.49 -14.75 -6.31
CA ILE A 151 -0.57 -14.87 -5.31
C ILE A 151 -0.95 -16.35 -5.18
N LYS A 152 -1.21 -16.79 -3.95
CA LYS A 152 -1.78 -18.09 -3.67
C LYS A 152 -3.29 -18.08 -3.97
N GLU A 153 -3.79 -19.14 -4.60
CA GLU A 153 -5.22 -19.30 -4.84
C GLU A 153 -6.04 -19.17 -3.55
N ASP A 154 -7.17 -18.48 -3.63
CA ASP A 154 -8.05 -18.24 -2.49
C ASP A 154 -9.48 -17.89 -2.98
N ASN A 155 -10.40 -17.70 -2.04
CA ASN A 155 -11.70 -17.09 -2.29
C ASN A 155 -11.52 -15.71 -2.97
N LEU A 156 -12.38 -15.41 -3.96
CA LEU A 156 -12.32 -14.21 -4.80
C LEU A 156 -12.14 -12.91 -3.99
N ASP A 157 -12.84 -12.78 -2.86
CA ASP A 157 -12.74 -11.62 -1.98
C ASP A 157 -11.33 -11.49 -1.39
N ALA A 158 -10.84 -12.50 -0.67
CA ALA A 158 -9.50 -12.51 -0.08
C ALA A 158 -8.38 -12.34 -1.13
N LEU A 159 -8.54 -13.02 -2.28
CA LEU A 159 -7.61 -12.93 -3.39
C LEU A 159 -7.49 -11.49 -3.92
N LEU A 160 -8.62 -10.81 -4.15
CA LEU A 160 -8.61 -9.44 -4.67
C LEU A 160 -8.00 -8.43 -3.70
N LEU A 161 -8.16 -8.64 -2.39
CA LEU A 161 -7.53 -7.79 -1.38
C LEU A 161 -6.00 -7.95 -1.39
N THR A 162 -5.54 -9.19 -1.49
CA THR A 162 -4.12 -9.52 -1.58
C THR A 162 -3.51 -8.95 -2.87
N ILE A 163 -4.17 -9.12 -4.02
CA ILE A 163 -3.76 -8.51 -5.29
C ILE A 163 -3.62 -6.99 -5.15
N GLY A 164 -4.58 -6.33 -4.51
CA GLY A 164 -4.54 -4.87 -4.29
C GLY A 164 -3.30 -4.44 -3.51
N HIS A 165 -2.96 -5.15 -2.43
CA HIS A 165 -1.75 -4.89 -1.64
C HIS A 165 -0.47 -5.04 -2.48
N GLU A 166 -0.33 -6.16 -3.22
CA GLU A 166 0.84 -6.40 -4.06
C GLU A 166 0.99 -5.39 -5.21
N ILE A 167 -0.13 -4.94 -5.80
CA ILE A 167 -0.12 -3.85 -6.79
C ILE A 167 0.47 -2.57 -6.15
N GLY A 168 0.12 -2.29 -4.90
CA GLY A 168 0.64 -1.15 -4.13
C GLY A 168 2.17 -1.12 -4.04
N HIS A 169 2.82 -2.28 -3.91
CA HIS A 169 4.28 -2.38 -3.91
C HIS A 169 4.89 -2.02 -5.27
N VAL A 170 4.32 -2.55 -6.36
CA VAL A 170 4.96 -2.51 -7.69
C VAL A 170 4.63 -1.27 -8.53
N LEU A 171 3.64 -0.47 -8.14
CA LEU A 171 3.23 0.75 -8.87
C LEU A 171 4.21 1.93 -8.77
N SER A 172 5.23 1.81 -7.94
CA SER A 172 6.25 2.84 -7.73
C SER A 172 7.58 2.17 -7.36
N PRO A 173 8.72 2.89 -7.37
CA PRO A 173 9.97 2.33 -6.87
C PRO A 173 9.85 1.83 -5.41
N THR A 174 10.53 0.74 -5.09
CA THR A 174 10.67 0.25 -3.71
C THR A 174 11.35 1.31 -2.84
N LEU A 175 10.75 1.61 -1.69
CA LEU A 175 11.31 2.51 -0.69
C LEU A 175 12.42 1.81 0.10
N PHE A 176 13.41 2.57 0.55
CA PHE A 176 14.55 2.02 1.30
C PHE A 176 14.16 1.54 2.70
N ASN A 177 13.17 2.19 3.32
CA ASN A 177 12.65 1.81 4.61
C ASN A 177 11.50 0.82 4.41
N ALA A 178 11.62 -0.37 5.01
CA ALA A 178 10.63 -1.42 4.88
C ALA A 178 9.26 -1.02 5.45
N GLN A 179 9.21 -0.30 6.57
CA GLN A 179 7.94 0.15 7.16
C GLN A 179 7.22 1.16 6.27
N ASP A 180 7.97 2.08 5.63
CA ASP A 180 7.42 3.04 4.67
C ASP A 180 6.92 2.32 3.40
N GLU A 181 7.63 1.27 2.96
CA GLU A 181 7.23 0.42 1.83
C GLU A 181 5.91 -0.31 2.13
N GLU A 182 5.78 -0.91 3.32
CA GLU A 182 4.53 -1.53 3.76
C GLU A 182 3.40 -0.50 3.92
N ALA A 183 3.69 0.68 4.49
CA ALA A 183 2.69 1.73 4.65
C ALA A 183 2.18 2.23 3.30
N LYS A 184 3.07 2.29 2.29
CA LYS A 184 2.72 2.61 0.91
C LYS A 184 1.76 1.55 0.35
N ALA A 185 2.09 0.26 0.49
CA ALA A 185 1.24 -0.82 0.00
C ALA A 185 -0.12 -0.87 0.71
N HIS A 186 -0.15 -0.68 2.03
CA HIS A 186 -1.38 -0.58 2.81
C HIS A 186 -2.26 0.62 2.42
N ALA A 187 -1.66 1.79 2.16
CA ALA A 187 -2.40 2.96 1.70
C ALA A 187 -3.06 2.70 0.34
N PHE A 188 -2.37 2.04 -0.58
CA PHE A 188 -2.98 1.63 -1.85
C PHE A 188 -4.06 0.57 -1.65
N SER A 189 -3.80 -0.45 -0.83
CA SER A 189 -4.75 -1.53 -0.51
C SER A 189 -6.05 -0.99 0.09
N LEU A 190 -5.98 0.04 0.94
CA LEU A 190 -7.16 0.74 1.45
C LEU A 190 -7.97 1.43 0.36
N ALA A 191 -7.31 2.22 -0.49
CA ALA A 191 -7.98 2.87 -1.61
C ALA A 191 -8.61 1.83 -2.56
N TRP A 192 -7.94 0.70 -2.74
CA TRP A 192 -8.39 -0.43 -3.56
C TRP A 192 -9.65 -1.07 -2.96
N MET A 193 -9.65 -1.36 -1.66
CA MET A 193 -10.80 -1.88 -0.94
C MET A 193 -12.00 -0.93 -0.96
N GLU A 194 -11.76 0.37 -0.71
CA GLU A 194 -12.77 1.43 -0.85
C GLU A 194 -13.38 1.41 -2.24
N THR A 195 -12.54 1.35 -3.27
CA THR A 195 -12.99 1.34 -4.67
C THR A 195 -13.85 0.12 -4.98
N ILE A 196 -13.43 -1.09 -4.60
CA ILE A 196 -14.20 -2.31 -4.82
C ILE A 196 -15.56 -2.24 -4.12
N ARG A 197 -15.56 -1.87 -2.84
CA ARG A 197 -16.78 -1.80 -2.04
C ARG A 197 -17.76 -0.76 -2.57
N ASP A 198 -17.30 0.48 -2.73
CA ASP A 198 -18.16 1.63 -3.07
C ASP A 198 -18.73 1.53 -4.50
N ASN A 199 -18.08 0.74 -5.36
CA ASN A 199 -18.56 0.46 -6.70
C ASN A 199 -19.19 -0.93 -6.86
N ASN A 200 -19.28 -1.70 -5.76
CA ASN A 200 -19.76 -3.08 -5.73
C ASN A 200 -19.12 -3.96 -6.83
N ILE A 201 -17.81 -3.82 -7.02
CA ILE A 201 -17.07 -4.55 -8.05
C ILE A 201 -17.14 -6.05 -7.75
N ALA A 202 -17.52 -6.84 -8.76
CA ALA A 202 -17.79 -8.28 -8.64
C ALA A 202 -18.80 -8.68 -7.55
N GLY A 203 -19.66 -7.76 -7.10
CA GLY A 203 -20.65 -8.06 -6.06
C GLY A 203 -20.06 -8.13 -4.64
N LEU A 204 -18.86 -7.57 -4.41
CA LEU A 204 -18.11 -7.73 -3.17
C LEU A 204 -18.35 -6.63 -2.12
N GLU A 205 -19.27 -5.70 -2.35
CA GLU A 205 -19.66 -4.72 -1.32
C GLU A 205 -19.94 -5.35 0.06
N PRO A 206 -20.75 -6.43 0.20
CA PRO A 206 -21.02 -7.02 1.51
C PRO A 206 -19.84 -7.81 2.09
N ASN A 207 -18.79 -8.06 1.30
CA ASN A 207 -17.63 -8.86 1.71
C ASN A 207 -16.56 -8.03 2.40
N ILE A 208 -16.46 -6.74 2.11
CA ILE A 208 -15.35 -5.88 2.55
C ILE A 208 -15.75 -5.03 3.76
N SER A 209 -14.98 -5.16 4.84
CA SER A 209 -15.05 -4.31 6.02
C SER A 209 -13.78 -3.45 6.13
N LEU A 210 -13.91 -2.15 5.89
CA LEU A 210 -12.79 -1.19 6.07
C LEU A 210 -12.46 -0.89 7.54
N ASN A 211 -13.30 -1.36 8.46
CA ASN A 211 -13.07 -1.26 9.90
C ASN A 211 -12.72 -2.66 10.41
N PRO A 212 -11.45 -3.11 10.26
CA PRO A 212 -11.02 -4.37 10.84
C PRO A 212 -11.31 -4.37 12.35
N ALA A 213 -11.68 -5.52 12.91
CA ALA A 213 -11.93 -5.64 14.34
C ALA A 213 -10.68 -5.18 15.10
N LYS A 214 -10.86 -4.33 16.13
CA LYS A 214 -9.76 -3.83 16.99
C LYS A 214 -9.22 -4.96 17.87
N ASN A 215 -8.46 -5.88 17.28
CA ASN A 215 -7.80 -7.00 17.95
C ASN A 215 -6.37 -6.63 18.42
N GLY A 216 -5.92 -5.40 18.16
CA GLY A 216 -4.62 -4.91 18.62
C GLY A 216 -3.41 -5.48 17.86
N LEU A 217 -3.64 -6.18 16.74
CA LEU A 217 -2.60 -6.82 15.92
C LEU A 217 -2.05 -5.92 14.79
N HIS A 218 -2.50 -4.67 14.72
CA HIS A 218 -2.11 -3.72 13.69
C HIS A 218 -0.63 -3.35 13.78
N ASP A 219 0.13 -3.61 12.72
CA ASP A 219 1.54 -3.28 12.64
C ASP A 219 1.79 -1.75 12.57
N VAL A 220 3.07 -1.37 12.65
CA VAL A 220 3.52 0.03 12.63
C VAL A 220 3.11 0.74 11.33
N ALA A 221 3.15 0.05 10.19
CA ALA A 221 2.85 0.59 8.87
C ALA A 221 1.35 0.92 8.72
N TRP A 222 0.48 0.00 9.12
CA TRP A 222 -0.96 0.20 9.14
C TRP A 222 -1.38 1.33 10.07
N ASN A 223 -0.84 1.35 11.30
CA ASN A 223 -1.15 2.39 12.28
C ASN A 223 -0.75 3.78 11.77
N PHE A 224 0.35 3.87 11.04
CA PHE A 224 0.77 5.12 10.41
C PHE A 224 -0.21 5.58 9.33
N VAL A 225 -0.66 4.68 8.44
CA VAL A 225 -1.69 5.02 7.43
C VAL A 225 -2.99 5.47 8.10
N GLN A 226 -3.43 4.78 9.17
CA GLN A 226 -4.59 5.17 9.97
C GLN A 226 -4.45 6.54 10.62
N HIS A 227 -3.23 6.90 11.06
CA HIS A 227 -2.96 8.24 11.58
C HIS A 227 -3.09 9.30 10.48
N LEU A 228 -2.53 9.05 9.29
CA LEU A 228 -2.63 9.98 8.16
C LEU A 228 -4.08 10.15 7.68
N LEU A 229 -4.90 9.10 7.68
CA LEU A 229 -6.32 9.20 7.34
C LEU A 229 -7.08 10.14 8.29
N LYS A 230 -6.71 10.17 9.58
CA LYS A 230 -7.32 11.10 10.55
C LYS A 230 -6.99 12.57 10.29
N THR A 231 -6.00 12.86 9.46
CA THR A 231 -5.69 14.24 9.02
C THR A 231 -6.62 14.72 7.90
N GLY A 232 -7.48 13.86 7.36
CA GLY A 232 -8.42 14.16 6.28
C GLY A 232 -7.89 13.85 4.88
N ALA A 233 -6.67 13.34 4.76
CA ALA A 233 -6.16 12.83 3.49
C ALA A 233 -6.85 11.53 3.07
N SER A 234 -7.06 11.32 1.76
CA SER A 234 -7.55 10.04 1.26
C SER A 234 -6.44 8.97 1.24
N ALA A 235 -6.80 7.69 1.27
CA ALA A 235 -5.84 6.58 1.19
C ALA A 235 -4.98 6.66 -0.09
N HIS A 236 -5.58 7.05 -1.21
CA HIS A 236 -4.87 7.24 -2.48
C HIS A 236 -3.90 8.44 -2.43
N ASP A 237 -4.24 9.53 -1.75
CA ASP A 237 -3.32 10.67 -1.56
C ASP A 237 -2.13 10.29 -0.68
N ILE A 238 -2.36 9.48 0.36
CA ILE A 238 -1.31 8.94 1.21
C ILE A 238 -0.36 8.06 0.39
N PHE A 239 -0.89 7.14 -0.43
CA PHE A 239 -0.09 6.33 -1.35
C PHE A 239 0.79 7.19 -2.27
N LYS A 240 0.22 8.22 -2.91
CA LYS A 240 0.97 9.14 -3.79
C LYS A 240 2.07 9.90 -3.02
N THR A 241 1.85 10.20 -1.76
CA THR A 241 2.81 10.91 -0.91
C THR A 241 3.97 9.98 -0.53
N LEU A 242 3.66 8.77 -0.08
CA LEU A 242 4.66 7.76 0.31
C LEU A 242 5.49 7.27 -0.88
N SER A 243 4.86 6.98 -2.02
CA SER A 243 5.55 6.55 -3.25
C SER A 243 6.57 7.57 -3.79
N ARG A 244 6.43 8.84 -3.41
CA ARG A 244 7.39 9.92 -3.73
C ARG A 244 8.43 10.16 -2.64
N GLY A 245 8.38 9.42 -1.52
CA GLY A 245 9.25 9.60 -0.37
C GLY A 245 9.02 10.91 0.39
N LEU A 246 7.82 11.50 0.28
CA LEU A 246 7.50 12.79 0.89
C LEU A 246 6.97 12.67 2.33
N ALA A 247 6.69 11.45 2.78
CA ALA A 247 6.35 11.12 4.16
C ALA A 247 7.16 9.88 4.59
N SER A 248 7.46 9.76 5.88
CA SER A 248 8.16 8.61 6.45
C SER A 248 7.75 8.42 7.91
N ILE A 249 7.62 7.16 8.33
CA ILE A 249 7.32 6.75 9.71
C ILE A 249 8.40 7.23 10.67
N ILE A 250 9.68 7.14 10.29
CA ILE A 250 10.80 7.50 11.18
C ILE A 250 10.78 8.99 11.54
N ALA A 251 10.43 9.85 10.59
CA ALA A 251 10.34 11.29 10.84
C ALA A 251 9.19 11.65 11.82
N SER A 252 8.24 10.75 12.04
CA SER A 252 7.13 10.95 12.97
C SER A 252 7.47 10.65 14.43
N GLU A 253 8.50 9.82 14.69
CA GLU A 253 8.89 9.42 16.06
C GLU A 253 9.82 10.43 16.77
N GLU A 254 10.62 11.20 16.02
CA GLU A 254 11.52 12.22 16.61
C GLU A 254 10.75 13.44 17.17
N ASN A 255 9.50 13.68 16.76
CA ASN A 255 8.69 14.82 17.23
C ASN A 255 7.90 14.54 18.54
N HIS A 256 8.13 13.41 19.21
CA HIS A 256 7.52 13.08 20.51
C HIS A 256 8.49 13.10 21.69
N TYR A 257 9.76 13.48 21.47
CA TYR A 257 10.77 13.64 22.52
C TYR A 257 11.33 15.07 22.63
N GLY A 258 10.55 16.08 22.20
CA GLY A 258 10.88 17.51 22.35
C GLY A 258 10.05 18.20 23.41
#